data_AF-A0A2P6VWE6-F1
#
_entry.id   AF-A0A2P6VWE6-F1
#
_cell.length_a   1.000
_cell.length_b   1.000
_cell.length_c   1.000
_cell.angle_alpha   90.00
_cell.angle_beta   90.00
_cell.angle_gamma   90.00
#
_symmetry.space_group_name_H-M   'P 1'
#
loop_
_entity.id
_entity.type
_entity.pdbx_description
1 polymer ?
#
loop_
_entity_poly.entity_id
_entity_poly.type
_entity_poly.pdbx_seq_one_letter_code
_entity_poly.pdbx_strand_id
1 'polypeptide(L)'
;MAEDEAIQPPVQPNVPGEGIHSFNEVVPGLAKREVAQAIAGDTDVDDLLEAARVVCFRGEGFPRVDDHTGHILCPTSYTREQPPIVVYLDLAHELVHVRQVHDGQQVYHFPEAYVDWPTEQEAYRITYEEAKRLGLSDEWFWRYLSVPWIEDTEIATLARAIGMPESGIPTGEEREDSKARH
;
A
#
# COMPACT_ATOMS: atom_id res chain seq x y z
N MET A 1 -8.88 -0.07 -17.96
CA MET A 1 -7.81 -1.06 -18.19
C MET A 1 -6.59 -0.48 -18.89
N ALA A 2 -6.57 -0.24 -20.22
CA ALA A 2 -5.39 0.31 -20.91
C ALA A 2 -5.06 1.76 -20.50
N GLU A 3 -6.07 2.52 -20.09
CA GLU A 3 -5.91 3.90 -19.62
C GLU A 3 -5.29 3.96 -18.21
N ASP A 4 -5.67 3.04 -17.32
CA ASP A 4 -5.10 2.95 -15.96
C ASP A 4 -3.62 2.52 -16.00
N GLU A 5 -3.25 1.61 -16.90
CA GLU A 5 -1.85 1.14 -17.06
C GLU A 5 -0.89 2.26 -17.51
N ALA A 6 -1.42 3.35 -18.08
CA ALA A 6 -0.62 4.52 -18.45
C ALA A 6 -0.43 5.52 -17.30
N ILE A 7 -1.21 5.41 -16.21
CA ILE A 7 -1.12 6.31 -15.07
C ILE A 7 0.21 6.07 -14.34
N GLN A 8 1.00 7.12 -14.21
CA GLN A 8 2.28 7.11 -13.51
C GLN A 8 2.09 7.68 -12.10
N PRO A 9 2.87 7.20 -11.12
CA PRO A 9 2.84 7.79 -9.80
C PRO A 9 3.33 9.25 -9.87
N PRO A 10 2.86 10.12 -8.97
CA PRO A 10 3.24 11.53 -8.97
C PRO A 10 4.71 11.73 -8.60
N VAL A 11 5.33 10.72 -7.99
CA VAL A 11 6.76 10.62 -7.68
C VAL A 11 7.21 9.20 -8.00
N GLN A 12 8.32 9.06 -8.72
CA GLN A 12 8.84 7.75 -9.14
C GLN A 12 9.59 7.12 -7.97
N PRO A 13 9.18 5.92 -7.50
CA PRO A 13 9.96 5.19 -6.51
C PRO A 13 11.36 4.87 -7.05
N ASN A 14 12.38 5.13 -6.23
CA ASN A 14 13.79 4.91 -6.54
C ASN A 14 14.41 4.03 -5.45
N VAL A 15 14.35 2.71 -5.63
CA VAL A 15 14.90 1.76 -4.67
C VAL A 15 16.41 1.60 -4.90
N PRO A 16 17.30 2.17 -4.05
CA PRO A 16 18.71 2.44 -4.40
C PRO A 16 19.64 1.22 -4.39
N GLY A 17 19.09 0.00 -4.41
CA GLY A 17 19.82 -1.24 -4.17
C GLY A 17 19.75 -1.69 -2.70
N GLU A 18 20.43 -2.79 -2.38
CA GLU A 18 20.40 -3.36 -1.02
C GLU A 18 20.98 -2.39 0.02
N GLY A 19 20.37 -2.32 1.20
CA GLY A 19 20.76 -1.41 2.28
C GLY A 19 19.58 -0.82 3.04
N ILE A 20 19.88 0.03 4.01
CA ILE A 20 18.89 0.82 4.74
C ILE A 20 18.91 2.23 4.17
N HIS A 21 17.76 2.70 3.71
CA HIS A 21 17.59 4.00 3.08
C HIS A 21 16.53 4.81 3.83
N SER A 22 16.61 6.14 3.78
CA SER A 22 15.49 6.97 4.23
C SER A 22 14.31 6.82 3.28
N PHE A 23 13.09 7.00 3.80
CA PHE A 23 11.90 6.96 2.94
C PHE A 23 11.96 8.00 1.82
N ASN A 24 12.51 9.19 2.10
CA ASN A 24 12.66 10.27 1.11
C ASN A 24 13.65 9.96 -0.03
N GLU A 25 14.63 9.09 0.19
CA GLU A 25 15.50 8.60 -0.89
C GLU A 25 14.75 7.63 -1.81
N VAL A 26 13.82 6.86 -1.24
CA VAL A 26 13.03 5.85 -1.96
C VAL A 26 11.82 6.44 -2.66
N VAL A 27 11.07 7.34 -2.04
CA VAL A 27 9.89 7.99 -2.63
C VAL A 27 10.05 9.50 -2.56
N PRO A 28 10.92 10.08 -3.42
CA PRO A 28 11.33 11.47 -3.29
C PRO A 28 10.16 12.41 -3.54
N GLY A 29 9.84 13.24 -2.55
CA GLY A 29 8.82 14.28 -2.67
C GLY A 29 7.41 13.88 -2.24
N LEU A 30 7.23 12.72 -1.59
CA LEU A 30 5.95 12.35 -0.98
C LEU A 30 5.44 13.43 -0.02
N ALA A 31 6.32 14.06 0.78
CA ALA A 31 5.98 15.13 1.72
C ALA A 31 5.18 16.29 1.11
N LYS A 32 5.30 16.52 -0.21
CA LYS A 32 4.61 17.58 -0.95
C LYS A 32 3.24 17.14 -1.51
N ARG A 33 2.82 15.92 -1.23
CA ARG A 33 1.58 15.31 -1.72
C ARG A 33 0.54 15.30 -0.62
N GLU A 34 -0.73 15.46 -1.00
CA GLU A 34 -1.84 15.42 -0.04
C GLU A 34 -1.94 14.09 0.71
N VAL A 35 -1.53 12.98 0.08
CA VAL A 35 -1.49 11.67 0.73
C VAL A 35 -0.55 11.65 1.95
N ALA A 36 0.53 12.42 1.96
CA ALA A 36 1.43 12.44 3.11
C ALA A 36 0.75 12.98 4.38
N GLN A 37 -0.09 14.01 4.24
CA GLN A 37 -0.90 14.52 5.36
C GLN A 37 -1.93 13.50 5.83
N ALA A 38 -2.57 12.80 4.89
CA ALA A 38 -3.52 11.73 5.22
C ALA A 38 -2.87 10.56 5.95
N ILE A 39 -1.64 10.18 5.56
CA ILE A 39 -0.85 9.14 6.21
C ILE A 39 -0.41 9.56 7.61
N ALA A 40 0.07 10.81 7.75
CA ALA A 40 0.62 11.31 9.00
C ALA A 40 -0.45 11.52 10.08
N GLY A 41 -1.68 11.87 9.70
CA GLY A 41 -2.76 12.08 10.65
C GLY A 41 -2.44 13.25 11.59
N ASP A 42 -2.33 12.95 12.89
CA ASP A 42 -1.96 13.93 13.92
C ASP A 42 -0.44 14.13 14.06
N THR A 43 0.37 13.25 13.47
CA THR A 43 1.84 13.34 13.47
C THR A 43 2.31 14.34 12.41
N ASP A 44 3.41 15.05 12.68
CA ASP A 44 4.02 15.91 11.67
C ASP A 44 4.59 15.06 10.50
N VAL A 45 4.37 15.52 9.27
CA VAL A 45 4.80 14.79 8.07
C VAL A 45 6.32 14.64 8.03
N ASP A 46 7.07 15.67 8.42
CA ASP A 46 8.53 15.63 8.40
C ASP A 46 9.06 14.67 9.48
N ASP A 47 8.45 14.68 10.68
CA ASP A 47 8.80 13.74 11.76
C ASP A 47 8.56 12.27 11.34
N LEU A 48 7.42 11.98 10.70
CA LEU A 48 7.11 10.65 10.19
C LEU A 48 8.13 10.19 9.14
N LEU A 49 8.45 11.04 8.17
CA LEU A 49 9.39 10.72 7.10
C LEU A 49 10.83 10.62 7.61
N GLU A 50 11.20 11.39 8.63
CA GLU A 50 12.49 11.28 9.31
C GLU A 50 12.62 9.98 10.09
N ALA A 51 11.53 9.45 10.66
CA ALA A 51 11.52 8.16 11.34
C ALA A 51 11.52 6.97 10.36
N ALA A 52 10.86 7.10 9.22
CA ALA A 52 10.66 6.02 8.26
C ALA A 52 11.98 5.59 7.58
N ARG A 53 12.30 4.30 7.67
CA ARG A 53 13.41 3.66 6.95
C ARG A 53 12.88 2.56 6.05
N VAL A 54 13.53 2.39 4.90
CA VAL A 54 13.26 1.30 3.95
C VAL A 54 14.49 0.41 3.88
N VAL A 55 14.34 -0.82 4.38
CA VAL A 55 15.35 -1.87 4.32
C VAL A 55 15.16 -2.63 3.01
N CYS A 56 16.01 -2.33 2.04
CA CYS A 56 16.04 -2.98 0.75
C CYS A 56 16.95 -4.21 0.82
N PHE A 57 16.46 -5.38 0.44
CA PHE A 57 17.25 -6.61 0.49
C PHE A 57 16.97 -7.52 -0.71
N ARG A 58 17.88 -8.47 -0.95
CA ARG A 58 17.64 -9.54 -1.91
C ARG A 58 16.77 -10.62 -1.27
N GLY A 59 15.58 -10.82 -1.83
CA GLY A 59 14.61 -11.79 -1.38
C GLY A 59 13.35 -11.68 -2.23
N GLU A 60 12.33 -12.44 -1.86
CA GLU A 60 11.01 -12.44 -2.49
C GLU A 60 9.94 -11.99 -1.47
N GLY A 61 8.72 -11.81 -1.95
CA GLY A 61 7.58 -11.39 -1.15
C GLY A 61 7.20 -9.93 -1.39
N PHE A 62 6.39 -9.40 -0.49
CA PHE A 62 5.80 -8.07 -0.58
C PHE A 62 6.50 -7.11 0.39
N PRO A 63 6.44 -5.79 0.12
CA PRO A 63 6.71 -4.79 1.13
C PRO A 63 5.89 -5.09 2.39
N ARG A 64 6.49 -4.85 3.56
CA ARG A 64 5.83 -4.96 4.86
C ARG A 64 6.56 -4.12 5.90
N VAL A 65 5.89 -3.70 6.96
CA VAL A 65 6.55 -3.10 8.12
C VAL A 65 7.14 -4.19 9.03
N ASP A 66 8.24 -3.87 9.69
CA ASP A 66 8.70 -4.59 10.88
C ASP A 66 8.09 -3.92 12.11
N ASP A 67 7.24 -4.62 12.85
CA ASP A 67 6.48 -4.09 13.99
C ASP A 67 7.31 -3.86 15.26
N HIS A 68 8.58 -4.26 15.25
CA HIS A 68 9.53 -3.96 16.33
C HIS A 68 10.33 -2.68 16.08
N THR A 69 10.67 -2.41 14.82
CA THR A 69 11.53 -1.29 14.43
C THR A 69 10.79 -0.16 13.72
N GLY A 70 9.60 -0.41 13.19
CA GLY A 70 8.88 0.52 12.32
C GLY A 70 9.55 0.71 10.95
N HIS A 71 10.46 -0.19 10.56
CA HIS A 71 11.12 -0.13 9.26
C HIS A 71 10.31 -0.87 8.20
N ILE A 72 10.28 -0.33 6.99
CA ILE A 72 9.67 -0.99 5.82
C ILE A 72 10.68 -1.97 5.24
N LEU A 73 10.36 -3.26 5.25
CA LEU A 73 11.13 -4.32 4.62
C LEU A 73 10.70 -4.46 3.16
N CYS A 74 11.57 -4.11 2.22
CA CYS A 74 11.25 -4.06 0.79
C CYS A 74 12.15 -4.99 -0.03
N PRO A 75 11.62 -6.13 -0.54
CA PRO A 75 12.38 -7.00 -1.43
C PRO A 75 12.70 -6.29 -2.75
N THR A 76 13.98 -6.28 -3.15
CA THR A 76 14.39 -5.61 -4.40
C THR A 76 13.91 -6.33 -5.68
N SER A 77 13.45 -7.58 -5.61
CA SER A 77 12.79 -8.24 -6.77
C SER A 77 11.42 -7.62 -7.03
N TYR A 78 10.62 -7.44 -5.97
CA TYR A 78 9.29 -6.86 -6.02
C TYR A 78 9.29 -5.53 -6.79
N THR A 79 10.18 -4.62 -6.40
CA THR A 79 10.22 -3.27 -6.98
C THR A 79 10.72 -3.24 -8.44
N ARG A 80 11.36 -4.31 -8.92
CA ARG A 80 11.79 -4.44 -10.33
C ARG A 80 10.71 -5.05 -11.21
N GLU A 81 9.87 -5.89 -10.62
CA GLU A 81 8.85 -6.67 -11.33
C GLU A 81 7.51 -5.93 -11.38
N GLN A 82 7.22 -5.12 -10.36
CA GLN A 82 5.95 -4.40 -10.26
C GLN A 82 5.95 -3.08 -11.02
N PRO A 83 4.79 -2.65 -11.54
CA PRO A 83 4.62 -1.30 -12.10
C PRO A 83 4.96 -0.22 -11.06
N PRO A 84 5.57 0.92 -11.46
CA PRO A 84 5.93 1.98 -10.51
C PRO A 84 4.75 2.53 -9.68
N ILE A 85 3.55 2.54 -10.25
CA ILE A 85 2.33 2.98 -9.54
C ILE A 85 1.94 2.02 -8.41
N VAL A 86 2.13 0.70 -8.60
CA VAL A 86 1.89 -0.32 -7.57
C VAL A 86 2.89 -0.12 -6.44
N VAL A 87 4.18 -0.05 -6.77
CA VAL A 87 5.26 0.20 -5.79
C VAL A 87 5.04 1.50 -5.01
N TYR A 88 4.56 2.56 -5.66
CA TYR A 88 4.22 3.81 -4.99
C TYR A 88 3.10 3.64 -3.96
N LEU A 89 2.01 2.96 -4.34
CA LEU A 89 0.87 2.73 -3.45
C LEU A 89 1.24 1.79 -2.29
N ASP A 90 2.05 0.75 -2.53
CA ASP A 90 2.51 -0.13 -1.45
C ASP A 90 3.42 0.59 -0.48
N LEU A 91 4.35 1.42 -0.96
CA LEU A 91 5.19 2.19 -0.04
C LEU A 91 4.39 3.25 0.73
N ALA A 92 3.32 3.79 0.15
CA ALA A 92 2.37 4.65 0.87
C ALA A 92 1.57 3.85 1.92
N HIS A 93 1.13 2.64 1.59
CA HIS A 93 0.48 1.70 2.51
C HIS A 93 1.39 1.38 3.70
N GLU A 94 2.63 0.97 3.42
CA GLU A 94 3.59 0.64 4.48
C GLU A 94 3.94 1.85 5.34
N LEU A 95 3.95 3.06 4.79
CA LEU A 95 4.17 4.27 5.59
C LEU A 95 3.01 4.53 6.57
N VAL A 96 1.78 4.13 6.25
CA VAL A 96 0.67 4.11 7.22
C VAL A 96 1.04 3.21 8.38
N HIS A 97 1.52 2.00 8.12
CA HIS A 97 1.93 1.08 9.18
C HIS A 97 3.11 1.60 10.00
N VAL A 98 4.09 2.29 9.40
CA VAL A 98 5.16 2.96 10.16
C VAL A 98 4.58 3.92 11.19
N ARG A 99 3.62 4.76 10.78
CA ARG A 99 2.95 5.69 11.68
C ARG A 99 2.14 4.95 12.75
N GLN A 100 1.40 3.90 12.39
CA GLN A 100 0.63 3.10 13.35
C GLN A 100 1.53 2.43 14.40
N VAL A 101 2.68 1.89 14.00
CA VAL A 101 3.68 1.34 14.92
C VAL A 101 4.23 2.43 15.85
N HIS A 102 4.50 3.63 15.32
CA HIS A 102 4.94 4.78 16.12
C HIS A 102 3.88 5.20 17.17
N ASP A 103 2.60 5.12 16.81
CA ASP A 103 1.46 5.40 17.68
C ASP A 103 1.19 4.25 18.68
N GLY A 104 1.98 3.18 18.66
CA GLY A 104 1.84 2.03 19.54
C GLY A 104 0.66 1.12 19.19
N GLN A 105 0.15 1.22 17.96
CA GLN A 105 -0.92 0.36 17.48
C GLN A 105 -0.39 -1.03 17.11
N GLN A 106 -1.25 -2.04 17.27
CA GLN A 106 -0.99 -3.38 16.80
C GLN A 106 -1.20 -3.43 15.29
N VAL A 107 -0.18 -3.82 14.52
CA VAL A 107 -0.29 -3.97 13.05
C VAL A 107 -0.40 -5.43 12.59
N TYR A 108 0.08 -6.38 13.41
CA TYR A 108 0.03 -7.82 13.12
C TYR A 108 -0.67 -8.60 14.24
N HIS A 109 -0.95 -9.88 13.99
CA HIS A 109 -1.39 -10.87 14.99
C HIS A 109 -2.75 -10.59 15.63
N PHE A 110 -3.65 -9.93 14.91
CA PHE A 110 -5.04 -9.83 15.34
C PHE A 110 -5.70 -11.23 15.33
N PRO A 111 -6.64 -11.49 16.25
CA PRO A 111 -7.41 -12.72 16.25
C PRO A 111 -8.47 -12.79 15.14
N GLU A 112 -8.87 -11.65 14.57
CA GLU A 112 -9.80 -11.55 13.45
C GLU A 112 -9.14 -11.84 12.09
N ALA A 113 -9.95 -11.99 11.04
CA ALA A 113 -9.46 -12.14 9.66
C ALA A 113 -8.75 -10.86 9.20
N TYR A 114 -7.76 -10.98 8.30
CA TYR A 114 -6.94 -9.87 7.80
C TYR A 114 -7.78 -8.66 7.34
N VAL A 115 -8.88 -8.93 6.63
CA VAL A 115 -9.79 -7.90 6.10
C VAL A 115 -10.57 -7.13 7.17
N ASP A 116 -10.58 -7.64 8.40
CA ASP A 116 -11.22 -7.03 9.57
C ASP A 116 -10.21 -6.26 10.45
N TRP A 117 -8.92 -6.27 10.12
CA TRP A 117 -7.90 -5.57 10.91
C TRP A 117 -8.07 -4.05 10.75
N PRO A 118 -8.32 -3.30 11.83
CA PRO A 118 -8.56 -1.86 11.73
C PRO A 118 -7.41 -1.09 11.09
N THR A 119 -6.18 -1.54 11.34
CA THR A 119 -4.96 -0.93 10.78
C THR A 119 -4.81 -1.16 9.28
N GLU A 120 -5.16 -2.35 8.79
CA GLU A 120 -5.18 -2.68 7.35
C GLU A 120 -6.29 -1.92 6.62
N GLN A 121 -7.50 -1.86 7.21
CA GLN A 121 -8.61 -1.09 6.65
C GLN A 121 -8.25 0.40 6.56
N GLU A 122 -7.57 0.95 7.56
CA GLU A 122 -7.07 2.32 7.50
C GLU A 122 -6.03 2.50 6.38
N ALA A 123 -5.03 1.62 6.31
CA ALA A 123 -3.96 1.69 5.31
C ALA A 123 -4.53 1.63 3.89
N TYR A 124 -5.41 0.67 3.61
CA TYR A 124 -6.07 0.54 2.31
C TYR A 124 -7.04 1.67 2.00
N ARG A 125 -7.74 2.22 2.98
CA ARG A 125 -8.61 3.39 2.76
C ARG A 125 -7.79 4.61 2.33
N ILE A 126 -6.65 4.85 2.95
CA ILE A 126 -5.76 5.97 2.58
C ILE A 126 -5.20 5.75 1.17
N THR A 127 -4.75 4.54 0.83
CA THR A 127 -4.23 4.25 -0.51
C THR A 127 -5.32 4.25 -1.57
N TYR A 128 -6.55 3.86 -1.25
CA TYR A 128 -7.70 3.96 -2.16
C TYR A 128 -8.04 5.41 -2.50
N GLU A 129 -8.08 6.30 -1.51
CA GLU A 129 -8.31 7.72 -1.76
C GLU A 129 -7.18 8.36 -2.58
N GLU A 130 -5.93 7.93 -2.38
CA GLU A 130 -4.83 8.35 -3.26
C GLU A 130 -4.98 7.78 -4.68
N ALA A 131 -5.32 6.51 -4.83
CA ALA A 131 -5.56 5.90 -6.14
C ALA A 131 -6.63 6.67 -6.93
N LYS A 132 -7.74 7.03 -6.27
CA LYS A 132 -8.78 7.88 -6.84
C LYS A 132 -8.27 9.27 -7.24
N ARG A 133 -7.45 9.91 -6.39
CA ARG A 133 -6.83 11.20 -6.69
C ARG A 133 -5.94 11.13 -7.93
N LEU A 134 -5.27 10.00 -8.14
CA LEU A 134 -4.45 9.73 -9.32
C LEU A 134 -5.25 9.36 -10.56
N GLY A 135 -6.56 9.13 -10.43
CA GLY A 135 -7.45 8.76 -11.52
C GLY A 135 -7.50 7.27 -11.83
N LEU A 136 -7.01 6.40 -10.92
CA LEU A 136 -7.16 4.96 -11.05
C LEU A 136 -8.61 4.55 -10.80
N SER A 137 -9.12 3.64 -11.62
CA SER A 137 -10.48 3.12 -11.48
C SER A 137 -10.64 2.17 -10.29
N ASP A 138 -11.88 2.02 -9.82
CA ASP A 138 -12.23 1.03 -8.78
C ASP A 138 -11.91 -0.41 -9.23
N GLU A 139 -12.07 -0.72 -10.52
CA GLU A 139 -11.68 -2.02 -11.10
C GLU A 139 -10.17 -2.26 -10.98
N TRP A 140 -9.36 -1.23 -11.24
CA TRP A 140 -7.92 -1.33 -11.03
C TRP A 140 -7.59 -1.56 -9.56
N PHE A 141 -8.24 -0.81 -8.66
CA PHE A 141 -7.99 -0.93 -7.22
C PHE A 141 -8.46 -2.26 -6.64
N TRP A 142 -9.55 -2.83 -7.15
CA TRP A 142 -9.96 -4.20 -6.81
C TRP A 142 -8.85 -5.22 -7.07
N ARG A 143 -8.20 -5.11 -8.23
CA ARG A 143 -7.07 -5.98 -8.58
C ARG A 143 -5.86 -5.72 -7.70
N TYR A 144 -5.62 -4.46 -7.33
CA TYR A 144 -4.59 -4.10 -6.36
C TYR A 144 -4.83 -4.74 -4.97
N LEU A 145 -6.08 -4.81 -4.51
CA LEU A 145 -6.44 -5.52 -3.28
C LEU A 145 -6.28 -7.04 -3.37
N SER A 146 -6.12 -7.61 -4.57
CA SER A 146 -6.11 -9.06 -4.79
C SER A 146 -4.76 -9.70 -4.48
N VAL A 147 -4.43 -9.76 -3.19
CA VAL A 147 -3.19 -10.38 -2.68
C VAL A 147 -3.33 -11.91 -2.47
N PRO A 148 -2.23 -12.68 -2.51
CA PRO A 148 -2.29 -14.15 -2.50
C PRO A 148 -2.87 -14.79 -1.23
N TRP A 149 -2.98 -14.06 -0.12
CA TRP A 149 -3.39 -14.59 1.19
C TRP A 149 -4.84 -14.30 1.59
N ILE A 150 -5.64 -13.68 0.72
CA ILE A 150 -7.08 -13.48 0.95
C ILE A 150 -7.92 -13.97 -0.23
N GLU A 151 -9.16 -14.39 0.05
CA GLU A 151 -10.11 -14.84 -0.97
C GLU A 151 -10.94 -13.69 -1.55
N ASP A 152 -11.47 -13.84 -2.76
CA ASP A 152 -12.23 -12.77 -3.43
C ASP A 152 -13.48 -12.34 -2.63
N THR A 153 -14.04 -13.25 -1.85
CA THR A 153 -15.13 -12.92 -0.91
C THR A 153 -14.66 -12.03 0.23
N GLU A 154 -13.42 -12.20 0.69
CA GLU A 154 -12.79 -11.35 1.71
C GLU A 154 -12.39 -9.99 1.12
N ILE A 155 -11.89 -9.95 -0.12
CA ILE A 155 -11.62 -8.69 -0.85
C ILE A 155 -12.88 -7.84 -0.93
N ALA A 156 -14.04 -8.45 -1.22
CA ALA A 156 -15.32 -7.73 -1.22
C ALA A 156 -15.69 -7.14 0.14
N THR A 157 -15.31 -7.80 1.24
CA THR A 157 -15.50 -7.26 2.59
C THR A 157 -14.59 -6.06 2.83
N LEU A 158 -13.30 -6.20 2.50
CA LEU A 158 -12.31 -5.13 2.62
C LEU A 158 -12.68 -3.91 1.78
N ALA A 159 -13.03 -4.11 0.50
CA ALA A 159 -13.47 -3.07 -0.42
C ALA A 159 -14.61 -2.22 0.15
N ARG A 160 -15.61 -2.86 0.76
CA ARG A 160 -16.72 -2.15 1.42
C ARG A 160 -16.26 -1.38 2.64
N ALA A 161 -15.39 -1.98 3.46
CA ALA A 161 -14.88 -1.36 4.68
C ALA A 161 -14.09 -0.08 4.38
N ILE A 162 -13.35 -0.05 3.27
CA ILE A 162 -12.57 1.13 2.83
C ILE A 162 -13.39 2.16 2.05
N GLY A 163 -14.68 1.90 1.81
CA GLY A 163 -15.60 2.84 1.16
C GLY A 163 -15.63 2.76 -0.38
N MET A 164 -15.16 1.68 -0.98
CA MET A 164 -15.31 1.45 -2.42
C MET A 164 -16.79 1.23 -2.77
N PRO A 165 -17.32 1.86 -3.84
CA PRO A 165 -18.74 1.70 -4.20
C PRO A 165 -19.02 0.28 -4.68
N GLU A 166 -20.25 -0.22 -4.47
CA GLU A 166 -20.66 -1.56 -4.93
C GLU A 166 -20.48 -1.73 -6.45
N SER A 167 -20.58 -0.65 -7.24
CA SER A 167 -20.32 -0.68 -8.68
C SER A 167 -18.87 -0.98 -9.06
N GLY A 168 -17.93 -0.78 -8.13
CA GLY A 168 -16.52 -1.09 -8.29
C GLY A 168 -16.14 -2.50 -7.80
N ILE A 169 -17.07 -3.21 -7.16
CA ILE A 169 -16.85 -4.57 -6.65
C ILE A 169 -17.34 -5.56 -7.71
N PRO A 170 -16.46 -6.37 -8.34
CA PRO A 170 -16.85 -7.32 -9.36
C PRO A 170 -17.85 -8.36 -8.85
N THR A 171 -18.67 -8.88 -9.75
CA THR A 171 -19.63 -9.95 -9.47
C THR A 171 -18.99 -11.33 -9.64
N GLY A 172 -19.68 -12.41 -9.24
CA GLY A 172 -19.08 -13.75 -9.07
C GLY A 172 -18.20 -14.25 -10.21
N GLU A 173 -18.63 -14.10 -11.48
CA GLU A 173 -17.86 -14.56 -12.65
C GLU A 173 -16.62 -13.70 -12.96
N GLU A 174 -16.59 -12.44 -12.53
CA GLU A 174 -15.50 -11.49 -12.79
C GLU A 174 -14.36 -11.59 -11.76
N ARG A 175 -14.63 -12.23 -10.62
CA ARG A 175 -13.67 -12.36 -9.50
C ARG A 175 -12.58 -13.39 -9.80
N GLU A 176 -12.93 -14.53 -10.40
CA GLU A 176 -12.01 -15.65 -10.68
C GLU A 176 -10.82 -15.24 -11.59
N ASP A 177 -11.00 -14.25 -12.47
CA ASP A 177 -9.95 -13.75 -13.38
C ASP A 177 -8.93 -12.80 -12.71
N SER A 178 -9.24 -12.29 -11.51
CA SER A 178 -8.44 -11.23 -10.85
C SER A 178 -7.13 -11.75 -10.25
N LYS A 179 -7.09 -13.00 -9.78
CA LYS A 179 -5.90 -13.61 -9.14
C LYS A 179 -4.84 -14.10 -10.13
N ALA A 180 -5.15 -14.19 -11.43
CA ALA A 180 -4.28 -14.80 -12.44
C ALA A 180 -3.17 -13.87 -13.00
N ARG A 181 -3.02 -12.64 -12.48
CA ARG A 181 -2.21 -11.58 -13.11
C ARG A 181 -1.11 -10.96 -12.22
N HIS A 182 -0.76 -11.59 -11.11
CA HIS A 182 0.42 -11.24 -10.30
C HIS A 182 1.57 -12.22 -10.54
#